data_AF-A0A8T4ALQ6-F1
#
_entry.id   AF-A0A8T4ALQ6-F1
#
_cell.length_a   1.000
_cell.length_b   1.000
_cell.length_c   1.000
_cell.angle_alpha   90.00
_cell.angle_beta   90.00
_cell.angle_gamma   90.00
#
_symmetry.space_group_name_H-M   'P 1'
#
loop_
_entity.id
_entity.type
_entity.pdbx_description
1 polymer ?
#
loop_
_entity_poly.entity_id
_entity_poly.type
_entity_poly.pdbx_seq_one_letter_code
_entity_poly.pdbx_strand_id
1 'polypeptide(L)'
;MNTKNPVNKKPFRRACLPLALTALLPLSTMAMPAEPLFIEAENYNPGGEGVGYHDLDNRNRGNYDNGRSETVGLSAISATSAERRTSDGPATVSYVAAREWLAYDINVPEAGTYQFEIRSARAPAGESRIHLEVDGVDVSGPLMIASTGEPWRYQTFSFP
;
A
#
# COMPACT_ATOMS: atom_id res chain seq x y z
N MET A 1 5.94 37.30 -25.48
CA MET A 1 5.67 37.56 -24.05
C MET A 1 6.11 36.33 -23.28
N ASN A 2 7.31 36.37 -22.67
CA ASN A 2 7.55 36.60 -21.23
C ASN A 2 7.16 35.36 -20.38
N THR A 3 7.97 34.74 -19.51
CA THR A 3 9.37 34.89 -19.06
C THR A 3 9.63 33.80 -18.02
N LYS A 4 10.84 33.21 -18.05
CA LYS A 4 11.72 32.87 -16.91
C LYS A 4 11.28 31.82 -15.85
N ASN A 5 12.07 30.74 -15.87
CA ASN A 5 12.60 29.94 -14.74
C ASN A 5 13.07 30.84 -13.57
N PRO A 6 13.03 30.44 -12.27
CA PRO A 6 14.13 29.61 -11.75
C PRO A 6 13.83 28.68 -10.55
N VAL A 7 14.69 27.67 -10.44
CA VAL A 7 15.03 26.86 -9.25
C VAL A 7 15.29 27.75 -8.02
N ASN A 8 14.75 27.37 -6.85
CA ASN A 8 15.18 27.94 -5.58
C ASN A 8 15.54 26.84 -4.55
N LYS A 9 16.84 26.56 -4.43
CA LYS A 9 17.45 25.90 -3.26
C LYS A 9 17.89 26.97 -2.27
N LYS A 10 17.65 26.73 -0.97
CA LYS A 10 18.27 27.27 0.28
C LYS A 10 17.35 28.16 1.16
N PRO A 11 17.61 28.31 2.48
CA PRO A 11 18.43 27.48 3.40
C PRO A 11 17.65 27.04 4.67
N PHE A 12 18.20 26.08 5.41
CA PHE A 12 17.88 25.85 6.83
C PHE A 12 17.95 27.18 7.60
N ARG A 13 16.82 27.60 8.19
CA ARG A 13 16.80 28.65 9.22
C ARG A 13 16.61 27.96 10.57
N ARG A 14 17.63 28.05 11.41
CA ARG A 14 17.53 27.76 12.84
C ARG A 14 16.35 28.56 13.41
N ALA A 15 15.32 27.88 13.91
CA ALA A 15 14.33 28.49 14.77
C ALA A 15 14.92 28.52 16.19
N CYS A 16 15.30 29.70 16.66
CA CYS A 16 15.49 29.97 18.08
C CYS A 16 14.11 30.23 18.67
N LEU A 17 13.48 29.21 19.25
CA LEU A 17 12.25 29.37 20.03
C LEU A 17 12.65 29.79 21.45
N PRO A 18 12.16 30.92 21.97
CA PRO A 18 12.46 31.32 23.34
C PRO A 18 11.79 30.35 24.31
N LEU A 19 12.57 29.93 25.29
CA LEU A 19 12.17 29.13 26.44
C LEU A 19 11.20 29.94 27.31
N ALA A 20 9.90 29.60 27.29
CA ALA A 20 9.00 29.58 28.47
C ALA A 20 7.53 29.38 28.04
N LEU A 21 7.04 28.15 28.14
CA LEU A 21 5.69 27.91 28.64
C LEU A 21 5.69 26.56 29.35
N THR A 22 5.92 26.59 30.66
CA THR A 22 5.70 25.47 31.56
C THR A 22 4.20 25.23 31.66
N ALA A 23 3.64 24.51 30.70
CA ALA A 23 2.35 23.87 30.86
C ALA A 23 2.59 22.52 31.55
N LEU A 24 2.37 22.48 32.86
CA LEU A 24 2.14 21.24 33.59
C LEU A 24 0.80 20.66 33.12
N LEU A 25 0.82 19.96 31.99
CA LEU A 25 -0.21 18.98 31.66
C LEU A 25 0.26 17.65 32.27
N PRO A 26 -0.63 16.86 32.92
CA PRO A 26 -0.25 15.52 33.34
C PRO A 26 0.28 14.78 32.12
N LEU A 27 1.41 14.10 32.29
CA LEU A 27 2.03 13.23 31.30
C LEU A 27 1.18 11.95 31.11
N SER A 28 -0.13 12.12 30.90
CA SER A 28 -1.01 11.07 30.42
C SER A 28 -0.84 11.06 28.91
N THR A 29 0.17 10.32 28.46
CA THR A 29 0.12 9.57 27.19
C THR A 29 -0.78 10.18 26.12
N MET A 30 -0.34 11.22 25.43
CA MET A 30 -0.82 11.43 24.06
C MET A 30 -0.18 10.34 23.19
N ALA A 31 -0.58 9.09 23.42
CA ALA A 31 -0.53 8.10 22.36
C ALA A 31 -1.54 8.60 21.33
N MET A 32 -1.04 9.24 20.27
CA MET A 32 -1.87 9.42 19.09
C MET A 32 -2.26 8.00 18.63
N PRO A 33 -3.52 7.75 18.23
CA PRO A 33 -3.73 6.65 17.32
C PRO A 33 -2.92 7.02 16.08
N ALA A 34 -1.84 6.30 15.79
CA ALA A 34 -1.33 6.28 14.44
C ALA A 34 -2.48 5.73 13.61
N GLU A 35 -3.22 6.60 12.91
CA GLU A 35 -4.25 6.11 12.00
C GLU A 35 -3.58 5.12 11.05
N PRO A 36 -4.17 3.93 10.84
CA PRO A 36 -3.60 2.94 9.95
C PRO A 36 -3.36 3.57 8.58
N LEU A 37 -2.16 3.38 8.03
CA LEU A 37 -1.89 3.73 6.65
C LEU A 37 -2.63 2.72 5.76
N PHE A 38 -3.71 3.15 5.13
CA PHE A 38 -4.45 2.34 4.17
C PHE A 38 -3.94 2.60 2.75
N ILE A 39 -3.59 1.53 2.05
CA ILE A 39 -3.06 1.58 0.68
C ILE A 39 -3.94 0.67 -0.18
N GLU A 40 -4.61 1.26 -1.16
CA GLU A 40 -5.35 0.51 -2.17
C GLU A 40 -4.36 -0.26 -3.05
N ALA A 41 -4.59 -1.57 -3.21
CA ALA A 41 -3.64 -2.44 -3.90
C ALA A 41 -3.43 -2.03 -5.37
N GLU A 42 -4.49 -1.52 -6.04
CA GLU A 42 -4.42 -1.03 -7.42
C GLU A 42 -3.64 0.27 -7.59
N ASN A 43 -3.29 0.95 -6.49
CA ASN A 43 -2.48 2.17 -6.49
C ASN A 43 -0.98 1.88 -6.38
N TYR A 44 -0.52 0.72 -6.87
CA TYR A 44 0.90 0.42 -7.02
C TYR A 44 1.62 1.52 -7.81
N ASN A 45 2.93 1.67 -7.55
CA ASN A 45 3.75 2.69 -8.18
C ASN A 45 3.70 2.55 -9.71
N PRO A 46 3.54 3.65 -10.47
CA PRO A 46 3.66 3.59 -11.93
C PRO A 46 5.13 3.41 -12.34
N GLY A 47 5.35 3.06 -13.59
CA GLY A 47 6.71 3.01 -14.17
C GLY A 47 6.98 1.76 -14.99
N GLY A 48 5.99 0.85 -15.08
CA GLY A 48 6.09 -0.39 -15.81
C GLY A 48 6.80 -1.52 -15.07
N GLU A 49 6.90 -2.62 -15.80
CA GLU A 49 7.51 -3.88 -15.42
C GLU A 49 8.96 -3.70 -14.93
N GLY A 50 9.25 -4.26 -13.75
CA GLY A 50 10.55 -4.15 -13.08
C GLY A 50 10.78 -2.84 -12.30
N VAL A 51 9.82 -1.91 -12.31
CA VAL A 51 9.90 -0.63 -11.58
C VAL A 51 8.77 -0.49 -10.57
N GLY A 52 7.53 -0.51 -11.06
CA GLY A 52 6.33 -0.36 -10.22
C GLY A 52 5.72 -1.69 -9.78
N TYR A 53 5.98 -2.73 -10.56
CA TYR A 53 5.48 -4.09 -10.36
C TYR A 53 6.34 -5.10 -11.14
N HIS A 54 6.13 -6.38 -10.87
CA HIS A 54 6.48 -7.50 -11.75
C HIS A 54 5.26 -8.38 -11.94
N ASP A 55 4.81 -8.54 -13.18
CA ASP A 55 3.68 -9.38 -13.56
C ASP A 55 4.14 -10.35 -14.66
N LEU A 56 3.78 -11.62 -14.53
CA LEU A 56 4.22 -12.67 -15.45
C LEU A 56 3.37 -12.71 -16.73
N ASP A 57 2.19 -12.09 -16.71
CA ASP A 57 1.34 -11.94 -17.87
C ASP A 57 1.77 -10.72 -18.70
N ASN A 58 1.59 -10.83 -20.01
CA ASN A 58 1.93 -9.75 -20.95
C ASN A 58 0.80 -8.72 -21.14
N ARG A 59 -0.25 -8.79 -20.31
CA ARG A 59 -1.42 -7.91 -20.34
C ARG A 59 -2.17 -7.97 -19.01
N ASN A 60 -2.89 -6.90 -18.69
CA ASN A 60 -3.90 -6.92 -17.64
C ASN A 60 -5.00 -7.92 -18.00
N ARG A 61 -5.12 -8.99 -17.21
CA ARG A 61 -6.11 -10.07 -17.38
C ARG A 61 -7.47 -9.77 -16.75
N GLY A 62 -7.54 -8.74 -15.92
CA GLY A 62 -8.78 -8.29 -15.32
C GLY A 62 -9.63 -7.47 -16.28
N ASN A 63 -10.74 -6.97 -15.76
CA ASN A 63 -11.74 -6.23 -16.52
C ASN A 63 -11.74 -4.72 -16.21
N TYR A 64 -10.74 -4.25 -15.47
CA TYR A 64 -10.57 -2.83 -15.15
C TYR A 64 -9.27 -2.30 -15.76
N ASP A 65 -9.36 -1.22 -16.52
CA ASP A 65 -8.21 -0.51 -17.08
C ASP A 65 -7.99 0.78 -16.28
N ASN A 66 -6.81 0.93 -15.69
CA ASN A 66 -6.40 2.13 -14.96
C ASN A 66 -5.79 3.22 -15.87
N GLY A 67 -5.75 2.99 -17.19
CA GLY A 67 -5.25 3.91 -18.20
C GLY A 67 -3.72 3.95 -18.31
N ARG A 68 -2.99 3.12 -17.56
CA ARG A 68 -1.51 3.09 -17.58
C ARG A 68 -0.94 2.20 -18.68
N SER A 69 -1.78 1.38 -19.33
CA SER A 69 -1.32 0.35 -20.29
C SER A 69 -0.27 -0.60 -19.68
N GLU A 70 -0.40 -0.88 -18.38
CA GLU A 70 0.44 -1.78 -17.59
C GLU A 70 -0.19 -3.18 -17.50
N THR A 71 0.58 -4.20 -17.11
CA THR A 71 0.15 -5.60 -17.19
C THR A 71 -0.50 -6.16 -15.93
N VAL A 72 -0.40 -5.45 -14.79
CA VAL A 72 -1.05 -5.88 -13.53
C VAL A 72 -2.51 -6.20 -13.74
N GLY A 73 -2.92 -7.42 -13.37
CA GLY A 73 -4.31 -7.84 -13.40
C GLY A 73 -5.20 -7.02 -12.46
N LEU A 74 -6.16 -6.26 -13.00
CA LEU A 74 -7.09 -5.43 -12.20
C LEU A 74 -8.55 -5.78 -12.48
N SER A 75 -9.30 -6.15 -11.43
CA SER A 75 -10.73 -6.45 -11.55
C SER A 75 -11.57 -5.36 -10.89
N ALA A 76 -12.54 -4.83 -11.62
CA ALA A 76 -13.42 -3.77 -11.16
C ALA A 76 -14.24 -4.21 -9.94
N ILE A 77 -14.30 -3.37 -8.92
CA ILE A 77 -15.19 -3.56 -7.77
C ILE A 77 -16.61 -3.17 -8.20
N SER A 78 -17.51 -4.16 -8.21
CA SER A 78 -18.92 -3.91 -8.44
C SER A 78 -19.53 -3.09 -7.30
N ALA A 79 -20.42 -2.15 -7.64
CA ALA A 79 -21.14 -1.32 -6.67
C ALA A 79 -21.98 -2.11 -5.66
N THR A 80 -22.34 -3.35 -5.99
CA THR A 80 -23.12 -4.25 -5.11
C THR A 80 -22.27 -5.26 -4.36
N SER A 81 -20.97 -5.31 -4.63
CA SER A 81 -20.06 -6.24 -3.94
C SER A 81 -19.85 -5.83 -2.48
N ALA A 82 -19.57 -6.81 -1.61
CA ALA A 82 -19.19 -6.53 -0.23
C ALA A 82 -17.88 -5.72 -0.16
N GLU A 83 -17.01 -5.85 -1.16
CA GLU A 83 -15.71 -5.16 -1.19
C GLU A 83 -15.83 -3.65 -1.33
N ARG A 84 -16.90 -3.16 -1.97
CA ARG A 84 -17.18 -1.72 -2.06
C ARG A 84 -17.38 -1.05 -0.68
N ARG A 85 -17.58 -1.82 0.40
CA ARG A 85 -17.72 -1.29 1.77
C ARG A 85 -16.39 -1.08 2.47
N THR A 86 -15.30 -1.61 1.90
CA THR A 86 -13.98 -1.68 2.54
C THR A 86 -12.85 -1.11 1.68
N SER A 87 -13.14 -0.77 0.43
CA SER A 87 -12.22 -0.10 -0.50
C SER A 87 -12.91 1.16 -1.05
N ASP A 88 -12.17 2.26 -1.04
CA ASP A 88 -12.52 3.53 -1.71
C ASP A 88 -12.08 3.52 -3.18
N GLY A 89 -11.31 2.50 -3.57
CA GLY A 89 -10.79 2.26 -4.90
C GLY A 89 -11.81 1.66 -5.89
N PRO A 90 -11.54 1.81 -7.21
CA PRO A 90 -12.40 1.27 -8.25
C PRO A 90 -12.16 -0.22 -8.53
N ALA A 91 -11.05 -0.81 -8.05
CA ALA A 91 -10.62 -2.12 -8.48
C ALA A 91 -9.93 -2.92 -7.37
N THR A 92 -9.64 -4.19 -7.66
CA THR A 92 -8.77 -5.04 -6.85
C THR A 92 -7.67 -5.58 -7.74
N VAL A 93 -6.51 -5.83 -7.16
CA VAL A 93 -5.48 -6.63 -7.84
C VAL A 93 -5.97 -8.08 -7.92
N SER A 94 -5.82 -8.68 -9.08
CA SER A 94 -6.35 -10.00 -9.44
C SER A 94 -5.36 -10.74 -10.35
N TYR A 95 -5.61 -12.04 -10.56
CA TYR A 95 -4.74 -12.91 -11.38
C TYR A 95 -3.30 -13.06 -10.87
N VAL A 96 -3.05 -12.70 -9.60
CA VAL A 96 -1.73 -12.77 -8.98
C VAL A 96 -1.15 -14.18 -9.05
N ALA A 97 0.05 -14.29 -9.59
CA ALA A 97 0.84 -15.51 -9.66
C ALA A 97 2.01 -15.48 -8.66
N ALA A 98 2.56 -16.66 -8.37
CA ALA A 98 3.72 -16.75 -7.51
C ALA A 98 4.91 -15.99 -8.13
N ARG A 99 5.62 -15.23 -7.30
CA ARG A 99 6.80 -14.40 -7.61
C ARG A 99 6.50 -13.03 -8.24
N GLU A 100 5.23 -12.69 -8.47
CA GLU A 100 4.83 -11.33 -8.82
C GLU A 100 4.95 -10.40 -7.61
N TRP A 101 5.15 -9.11 -7.87
CA TRP A 101 5.26 -8.10 -6.81
C TRP A 101 4.68 -6.76 -7.25
N LEU A 102 4.29 -5.95 -6.26
CA LEU A 102 3.83 -4.57 -6.42
C LEU A 102 4.66 -3.69 -5.48
N ALA A 103 5.14 -2.56 -5.97
CA ALA A 103 5.87 -1.58 -5.17
C ALA A 103 4.97 -0.40 -4.80
N TYR A 104 5.19 0.14 -3.61
CA TYR A 104 4.47 1.31 -3.09
C TYR A 104 5.45 2.23 -2.38
N ASP A 105 5.39 3.52 -2.71
CA ASP A 105 6.13 4.54 -1.95
C ASP A 105 5.29 4.98 -0.75
N ILE A 106 5.83 4.80 0.45
CA ILE A 106 5.18 5.19 1.70
C ILE A 106 6.07 6.10 2.53
N ASN A 107 5.46 7.00 3.31
CA ASN A 107 6.16 7.82 4.28
C ASN A 107 5.86 7.32 5.69
N VAL A 108 6.85 6.72 6.34
CA VAL A 108 6.75 6.24 7.72
C VAL A 108 7.44 7.26 8.64
N PRO A 109 6.68 8.08 9.40
CA PRO A 109 7.25 9.22 10.12
C PRO A 109 8.04 8.84 11.38
N GLU A 110 7.85 7.63 11.90
CA GLU A 110 8.50 7.13 13.09
C GLU A 110 9.05 5.72 12.82
N ALA A 111 10.26 5.39 13.30
CA ALA A 111 10.75 4.03 13.16
C ALA A 111 10.11 3.14 14.24
N GLY A 112 9.72 1.92 13.89
CA GLY A 112 9.08 1.02 14.85
C GLY A 112 8.65 -0.30 14.24
N THR A 113 8.01 -1.12 15.08
CA THR A 113 7.32 -2.33 14.63
C THR A 113 5.88 -1.96 14.30
N TYR A 114 5.40 -2.43 13.17
CA TYR A 114 4.08 -2.14 12.64
C TYR A 114 3.34 -3.44 12.38
N GLN A 115 2.10 -3.51 12.83
CA GLN A 115 1.20 -4.58 12.40
C GLN A 115 0.88 -4.38 10.91
N PHE A 116 1.05 -5.43 10.13
CA PHE A 116 0.68 -5.45 8.73
C PHE A 116 -0.67 -6.12 8.56
N GLU A 117 -1.57 -5.50 7.79
CA GLU A 117 -2.82 -6.11 7.39
C GLU A 117 -2.95 -6.14 5.87
N ILE A 118 -3.41 -7.27 5.34
CA ILE A 118 -3.77 -7.39 3.94
C ILE A 118 -5.20 -7.90 3.81
N ARG A 119 -5.96 -7.24 2.96
CA ARG A 119 -7.29 -7.68 2.58
C ARG A 119 -7.22 -8.48 1.29
N SER A 120 -7.51 -9.77 1.35
CA SER A 120 -7.30 -10.69 0.24
C SER A 120 -8.43 -11.72 0.11
N ALA A 121 -8.63 -12.23 -1.11
CA ALA A 121 -9.53 -13.33 -1.42
C ALA A 121 -8.80 -14.33 -2.32
N ARG A 122 -9.00 -15.63 -2.07
CA ARG A 122 -8.54 -16.69 -2.98
C ARG A 122 -9.42 -17.92 -2.87
N ALA A 123 -9.75 -18.49 -4.02
CA ALA A 123 -10.56 -19.70 -4.14
C ALA A 123 -9.78 -21.01 -3.91
N PRO A 124 -8.58 -21.20 -4.51
CA PRO A 124 -7.88 -22.47 -4.39
C PRO A 124 -7.64 -22.87 -2.93
N ALA A 125 -7.79 -24.15 -2.63
CA ALA A 125 -7.43 -24.70 -1.33
C ALA A 125 -5.89 -24.69 -1.15
N GLY A 126 -5.43 -24.98 0.07
CA GLY A 126 -3.99 -24.97 0.43
C GLY A 126 -3.50 -23.62 0.93
N GLU A 127 -2.19 -23.41 0.93
CA GLU A 127 -1.54 -22.20 1.43
C GLU A 127 -0.92 -21.41 0.27
N SER A 128 -1.24 -20.12 0.19
CA SER A 128 -0.46 -19.16 -0.58
C SER A 128 0.38 -18.34 0.40
N ARG A 129 1.55 -17.88 -0.06
CA ARG A 129 2.47 -17.09 0.76
C ARG A 129 2.74 -15.78 0.06
N ILE A 130 2.88 -14.74 0.87
CA ILE A 130 3.45 -13.45 0.48
C ILE A 130 4.62 -13.15 1.43
N HIS A 131 5.43 -12.17 1.10
CA HIS A 131 6.36 -11.56 2.02
C HIS A 131 6.40 -10.06 1.73
N LEU A 132 6.96 -9.29 2.66
CA LEU A 132 7.12 -7.85 2.53
C LEU A 132 8.59 -7.52 2.45
N GLU A 133 8.91 -6.62 1.53
CA GLU A 133 10.23 -6.03 1.43
C GLU A 133 10.17 -4.54 1.73
N VAL A 134 11.15 -4.05 2.46
CA VAL A 134 11.40 -2.61 2.63
C VAL A 134 12.76 -2.32 2.00
N ASP A 135 12.77 -1.44 1.01
CA ASP A 135 13.98 -1.09 0.24
C ASP A 135 14.72 -2.33 -0.33
N GLY A 136 13.96 -3.34 -0.75
CA GLY A 136 14.49 -4.60 -1.32
C GLY A 136 15.01 -5.61 -0.30
N VAL A 137 14.73 -5.39 0.99
CA VAL A 137 15.10 -6.32 2.08
C VAL A 137 13.83 -6.98 2.61
N ASP A 138 13.76 -8.31 2.60
CA ASP A 138 12.68 -9.08 3.24
C ASP A 138 12.66 -8.80 4.75
N VAL A 139 11.53 -8.27 5.24
CA VAL A 139 11.32 -7.90 6.65
C VAL A 139 10.32 -8.79 7.37
N SER A 140 9.59 -9.65 6.64
CA SER A 140 8.50 -10.44 7.23
C SER A 140 8.77 -11.94 7.20
N GLY A 141 9.65 -12.41 6.31
CA GLY A 141 9.64 -13.80 5.88
C GLY A 141 8.27 -14.19 5.27
N PRO A 142 7.99 -15.50 5.15
CA PRO A 142 6.76 -15.96 4.52
C PRO A 142 5.54 -15.76 5.43
N LEU A 143 4.60 -14.93 4.98
CA LEU A 143 3.28 -14.72 5.57
C LEU A 143 2.24 -15.59 4.86
N MET A 144 1.48 -16.37 5.61
CA MET A 144 0.49 -17.28 5.03
C MET A 144 -0.86 -16.59 4.80
N ILE A 145 -1.38 -16.70 3.59
CA ILE A 145 -2.72 -16.27 3.21
C ILE A 145 -3.57 -17.51 3.02
N ALA A 146 -4.43 -17.80 4.00
CA ALA A 146 -5.34 -18.94 3.95
C ALA A 146 -6.40 -18.78 2.85
N SER A 147 -6.99 -19.89 2.44
CA SER A 147 -8.05 -19.85 1.42
C SER A 147 -9.30 -19.23 1.99
N THR A 148 -9.92 -18.32 1.24
CA THR A 148 -11.23 -17.75 1.61
C THR A 148 -12.38 -18.50 0.94
N GLY A 149 -12.07 -19.47 0.08
CA GLY A 149 -13.00 -20.36 -0.60
C GLY A 149 -13.56 -19.83 -1.92
N GLU A 150 -13.57 -18.51 -2.13
CA GLU A 150 -14.06 -17.87 -3.36
C GLU A 150 -13.17 -16.67 -3.70
N PRO A 151 -12.99 -16.32 -4.99
CA PRO A 151 -12.07 -15.25 -5.40
C PRO A 151 -12.65 -13.83 -5.19
N TRP A 152 -13.89 -13.72 -4.72
CA TRP A 152 -14.56 -12.46 -4.34
C TRP A 152 -14.95 -12.41 -2.86
N ARG A 153 -14.58 -13.43 -2.07
CA ARG A 153 -14.84 -13.47 -0.62
C ARG A 153 -13.60 -12.99 0.13
N TYR A 154 -13.53 -11.68 0.33
CA TYR A 154 -12.38 -11.06 0.99
C TYR A 154 -12.40 -11.23 2.50
N GLN A 155 -11.21 -11.38 3.07
CA GLN A 155 -10.94 -11.38 4.50
C GLN A 155 -9.70 -10.52 4.77
N THR A 156 -9.62 -9.96 5.99
CA THR A 156 -8.42 -9.28 6.46
C THR A 156 -7.54 -10.27 7.20
N PHE A 157 -6.28 -10.36 6.79
CA PHE A 157 -5.23 -11.13 7.45
C PHE A 157 -4.29 -10.15 8.14
N SER A 158 -4.07 -10.33 9.44
CA SER A 158 -3.23 -9.45 10.26
C SER A 158 -1.98 -10.19 10.72
N PHE A 159 -0.83 -9.53 10.62
CA PHE A 159 0.49 -10.06 10.94
C PHE A 159 1.25 -9.09 11.86
N PRO A 160 2.02 -9.61 12.83
CA PRO A 160 2.77 -8.79 13.78
C PRO A 160 3.98 -8.09 13.16
#